data_AF-A0A929UWB1-F1
#
_entry.id   AF-A0A929UWB1-F1
#
_cell.length_a   1.000
_cell.length_b   1.000
_cell.length_c   1.000
_cell.angle_alpha   90.00
_cell.angle_beta   90.00
_cell.angle_gamma   90.00
#
_symmetry.space_group_name_H-M   'P 1'
#
loop_
_entity.id
_entity.type
_entity.pdbx_description
1 polymer ?
#
loop_
_entity_poly.entity_id
_entity_poly.type
_entity_poly.pdbx_seq_one_letter_code
_entity_poly.pdbx_strand_id
1 'polypeptide(L)'
;MTPGWLATAITLCGEAQDATVRTYGKNEVNLFKPARHRVERAKVHSREMIECWNEFLEPHPFAAHLTRTNATEYILTVEQYEEFPQELPALFGEWLYNLRSALDYIIWAAAAYSSGRLPPPHEDRLQYPICDSQNSWKRTSQKLSVLPQHQLELLRTMQPFASDVDANYLGWINRLARIDRHRRLTIWAARIVTADPIAHIPSGVEPRWEWGERMLESGYCDLARLTFPDSESAEGVSVNPRLTIDPEVSEWGKSPFYAERKFDERLRMFMVFVLAEIDTYDYDCTGNLEARRSLTEEFAAQCDERRSRIFKTPTPPARNAPHWTPAMLLKSSRARYFGEELSHKLD
;
A
#
# COMPACT_ATOMS: atom_id res chain seq x y z
N MET A 1 -20.40 24.19 39.98
CA MET A 1 -19.98 24.99 38.81
C MET A 1 -18.49 24.78 38.64
N THR A 2 -18.14 23.90 37.71
CA THR A 2 -16.79 23.43 37.36
C THR A 2 -16.80 23.31 35.84
N PRO A 3 -15.87 23.95 35.09
CA PRO A 3 -15.93 23.96 33.64
C PRO A 3 -15.53 22.60 33.08
N GLY A 4 -16.37 22.06 32.20
CA GLY A 4 -16.15 20.80 31.51
C GLY A 4 -15.26 20.96 30.29
N TRP A 5 -14.09 20.32 30.31
CA TRP A 5 -13.36 19.81 29.15
C TRP A 5 -12.70 18.51 29.60
N LEU A 6 -13.37 17.40 29.33
CA LEU A 6 -12.86 16.04 29.52
C LEU A 6 -13.11 15.31 28.20
N ALA A 7 -12.01 14.92 27.57
CA ALA A 7 -11.86 13.77 26.69
C ALA A 7 -13.12 13.30 25.94
N THR A 8 -13.27 13.72 24.69
CA THR A 8 -13.94 12.88 23.69
C THR A 8 -12.90 11.93 23.13
N ALA A 9 -12.61 10.87 23.89
CA ALA A 9 -12.08 9.65 23.30
C ALA A 9 -13.10 9.18 22.27
N ILE A 10 -12.71 9.15 21.00
CA ILE A 10 -13.50 8.49 19.96
C ILE A 10 -13.54 7.02 20.35
N THR A 11 -14.70 6.58 20.82
CA THR A 11 -15.05 5.17 20.99
C THR A 11 -15.07 4.52 19.61
N LEU A 12 -13.90 4.13 19.10
CA LEU A 12 -13.74 3.03 18.15
C LEU A 12 -13.45 1.76 18.96
N CYS A 13 -14.45 1.35 19.76
CA CYS A 13 -14.61 -0.02 20.23
C CYS A 13 -15.85 -0.55 19.49
N GLY A 14 -15.83 -1.61 18.72
CA GLY A 14 -14.76 -2.52 18.37
C GLY A 14 -15.43 -3.58 17.50
N GLU A 15 -15.00 -3.72 16.26
CA GLU A 15 -15.03 -5.05 15.67
C GLU A 15 -13.70 -5.66 16.07
N ALA A 16 -13.75 -6.53 17.09
CA ALA A 16 -12.65 -7.39 17.44
C ALA A 16 -12.09 -7.96 16.13
N GLN A 17 -10.86 -7.59 15.80
CA GLN A 17 -10.07 -8.36 14.86
C GLN A 17 -9.97 -9.74 15.47
N ASP A 18 -10.85 -10.63 15.02
CA ASP A 18 -10.78 -12.04 15.27
C ASP A 18 -9.46 -12.49 14.62
N ALA A 19 -8.38 -12.42 15.41
CA ALA A 19 -7.10 -13.07 15.15
C ALA A 19 -7.31 -14.58 15.23
N THR A 20 -8.18 -15.07 14.35
CA THR A 20 -8.25 -16.47 14.05
C THR A 20 -7.18 -16.73 13.01
N VAL A 21 -6.14 -17.43 13.45
CA VAL A 21 -5.55 -18.49 12.63
C VAL A 21 -6.71 -19.46 12.30
N ARG A 22 -7.56 -19.07 11.34
CA ARG A 22 -8.71 -19.86 10.91
C ARG A 22 -8.12 -20.94 10.01
N THR A 23 -7.78 -22.06 10.64
CA THR A 23 -7.79 -23.38 9.99
C THR A 23 -8.94 -23.41 8.98
N TYR A 24 -8.66 -23.71 7.71
CA TYR A 24 -9.63 -23.87 6.63
C TYR A 24 -10.90 -24.56 7.16
N GLY A 25 -11.90 -23.76 7.52
CA GLY A 25 -13.08 -24.20 8.24
C GLY A 25 -14.03 -24.93 7.31
N LYS A 26 -14.76 -25.91 7.84
CA LYS A 26 -15.66 -26.86 7.15
C LYS A 26 -16.78 -26.28 6.24
N ASN A 27 -16.88 -24.96 6.05
CA ASN A 27 -17.90 -24.34 5.20
C ASN A 27 -17.24 -23.53 4.08
N GLU A 28 -17.83 -23.59 2.88
CA GLU A 28 -17.42 -22.98 1.62
C GLU A 28 -16.52 -21.73 1.79
N VAL A 29 -15.20 -21.96 1.82
CA VAL A 29 -14.22 -20.89 2.03
C VAL A 29 -13.96 -20.28 0.66
N ASN A 30 -14.49 -19.08 0.43
CA ASN A 30 -14.01 -18.24 -0.67
C ASN A 30 -12.50 -18.03 -0.49
N LEU A 31 -11.70 -18.60 -1.42
CA LEU A 31 -10.24 -18.62 -1.33
C LEU A 31 -9.59 -17.25 -1.59
N PHE A 32 -10.35 -16.23 -2.00
CA PHE A 32 -9.88 -14.85 -2.16
C PHE A 32 -9.94 -14.02 -0.87
N LYS A 33 -10.57 -14.53 0.20
CA LYS A 33 -10.64 -13.84 1.50
C LYS A 33 -9.25 -13.46 2.07
N PRO A 34 -8.22 -14.34 2.03
CA PRO A 34 -6.87 -13.97 2.46
C PRO A 34 -6.29 -12.80 1.66
N ALA A 35 -6.54 -12.72 0.35
CA ALA A 35 -6.08 -11.60 -0.47
C ALA A 35 -6.72 -10.27 -0.02
N ARG A 36 -8.03 -10.27 0.25
CA ARG A 36 -8.73 -9.09 0.80
C ARG A 36 -8.17 -8.69 2.17
N HIS A 37 -7.94 -9.67 3.04
CA HIS A 37 -7.37 -9.42 4.35
C HIS A 37 -5.98 -8.77 4.27
N ARG A 38 -5.15 -9.16 3.29
CA ARG A 38 -3.87 -8.48 3.03
C ARG A 38 -4.08 -7.01 2.67
N VAL A 39 -5.06 -6.67 1.83
CA VAL A 39 -5.35 -5.25 1.54
C VAL A 39 -5.86 -4.51 2.78
N GLU A 40 -6.69 -5.13 3.62
CA GLU A 40 -7.10 -4.51 4.89
C GLU A 40 -5.92 -4.27 5.83
N ARG A 41 -4.93 -5.18 5.87
CA ARG A 41 -3.66 -4.93 6.59
C ARG A 41 -2.87 -3.79 5.98
N ALA A 42 -2.78 -3.69 4.65
CA ALA A 42 -2.17 -2.53 4.00
C ALA A 42 -2.89 -1.22 4.40
N LYS A 43 -4.22 -1.21 4.49
CA LYS A 43 -4.99 -0.05 4.95
C LYS A 43 -4.74 0.32 6.41
N VAL A 44 -4.39 -0.63 7.26
CA VAL A 44 -3.91 -0.36 8.64
C VAL A 44 -2.57 0.37 8.56
N HIS A 45 -1.59 -0.18 7.84
CA HIS A 45 -0.27 0.43 7.69
C HIS A 45 -0.31 1.82 7.04
N SER A 46 -1.24 2.08 6.11
CA SER A 46 -1.42 3.43 5.57
C SER A 46 -1.91 4.44 6.61
N ARG A 47 -2.67 4.00 7.62
CA ARG A 47 -3.11 4.87 8.72
C ARG A 47 -1.97 5.10 9.71
N GLU A 48 -1.23 4.04 10.05
CA GLU A 48 -0.03 4.14 10.89
C GLU A 48 1.01 5.09 10.28
N MET A 49 1.17 5.10 8.94
CA MET A 49 2.04 6.08 8.27
C MET A 49 1.53 7.52 8.40
N ILE A 50 0.22 7.75 8.33
CA ILE A 50 -0.37 9.07 8.51
C ILE A 50 -0.16 9.54 9.96
N GLU A 51 -0.37 8.66 10.94
CA GLU A 51 -0.14 8.94 12.36
C GLU A 51 1.33 9.28 12.62
N CYS A 52 2.26 8.45 12.13
CA CYS A 52 3.70 8.68 12.22
C CYS A 52 4.11 10.01 11.57
N TRP A 53 3.54 10.37 10.41
CA TRP A 53 3.81 11.65 9.76
C TRP A 53 3.29 12.84 10.58
N ASN A 54 2.08 12.73 11.13
CA ASN A 54 1.51 13.80 11.96
C ASN A 54 2.34 14.02 13.23
N GLU A 55 2.76 12.95 13.90
CA GLU A 55 3.65 13.02 15.07
C GLU A 55 4.99 13.69 14.73
N PHE A 56 5.55 13.40 13.55
CA PHE A 56 6.74 14.06 13.05
C PHE A 56 6.55 15.55 12.78
N LEU A 57 5.35 15.98 12.37
CA LEU A 57 5.04 17.38 12.10
C LEU A 57 4.84 18.24 13.38
N GLU A 58 4.44 17.64 14.51
CA GLU A 58 4.21 18.35 15.79
C GLU A 58 5.37 19.25 16.25
N PRO A 59 6.65 18.82 16.25
CA PRO A 59 7.77 19.68 16.61
C PRO A 59 8.10 20.77 15.56
N HIS A 60 7.32 20.89 14.47
CA HIS A 60 7.55 21.80 13.35
C HIS A 60 8.93 21.57 12.69
N PRO A 61 9.16 20.40 12.08
CA PRO A 61 10.49 19.97 11.58
C PRO A 61 10.97 20.75 10.35
N PHE A 62 10.17 21.68 9.83
CA PHE A 62 10.45 22.50 8.67
C PHE A 62 10.39 23.98 9.02
N ALA A 63 11.29 24.79 8.45
CA ALA A 63 11.14 26.24 8.40
C ALA A 63 11.32 26.76 6.98
N ALA A 64 10.68 27.88 6.69
CA ALA A 64 10.88 28.61 5.45
C ALA A 64 11.60 29.92 5.73
N HIS A 65 12.59 30.23 4.89
CA HIS A 65 13.41 31.43 4.99
C HIS A 65 13.32 32.21 3.70
N LEU A 66 13.14 33.52 3.83
CA LEU A 66 13.28 34.44 2.70
C LEU A 66 14.64 35.11 2.79
N THR A 67 15.56 34.72 1.92
CA THR A 67 16.94 35.22 1.92
C THR A 67 17.16 36.16 0.76
N ARG A 68 17.65 37.38 1.03
CA ARG A 68 18.08 38.32 -0.01
C ARG A 68 19.43 37.86 -0.58
N THR A 69 19.46 37.41 -1.83
CA THR A 69 20.67 36.89 -2.48
C THR A 69 21.51 38.01 -3.10
N ASN A 70 20.86 39.08 -3.56
CA ASN A 70 21.51 40.28 -4.08
C ASN A 70 20.61 41.51 -3.90
N ALA A 71 21.02 42.66 -4.46
CA ALA A 71 20.31 43.93 -4.29
C ALA A 71 18.83 43.90 -4.74
N THR A 72 18.44 43.02 -5.66
CA THR A 72 17.08 42.98 -6.21
C THR A 72 16.42 41.61 -6.13
N GLU A 73 17.05 40.62 -5.51
CA GLU A 73 16.59 39.24 -5.54
C GLU A 73 16.46 38.63 -4.14
N TYR A 74 15.37 37.88 -3.97
CA TYR A 74 15.12 37.03 -2.82
C TYR A 74 14.87 35.58 -3.27
N ILE A 75 15.34 34.62 -2.48
CA ILE A 75 14.98 33.21 -2.58
C ILE A 75 14.20 32.81 -1.34
N LEU A 76 13.04 32.19 -1.55
CA LEU A 76 12.26 31.51 -0.52
C LEU A 76 12.74 30.05 -0.47
N THR A 77 13.49 29.70 0.57
CA THR A 77 14.02 28.35 0.79
C THR A 77 13.23 27.66 1.89
N VAL A 78 13.02 26.35 1.77
CA VAL A 78 12.45 25.50 2.83
C VAL A 78 13.53 24.53 3.30
N GLU A 79 13.75 24.49 4.61
CA GLU A 79 14.75 23.66 5.26
C GLU A 79 14.10 22.71 6.26
N GLN A 80 14.60 21.48 6.31
CA GLN A 80 14.25 20.45 7.28
C GLN A 80 15.35 20.33 8.34
N TYR A 81 14.97 20.34 9.62
CA TYR A 81 15.93 20.26 10.74
C TYR A 81 15.94 18.93 11.48
N GLU A 82 14.87 18.15 11.35
CA GLU A 82 14.71 16.86 12.02
C GLU A 82 14.91 15.72 11.03
N GLU A 83 15.47 14.59 11.50
CA GLU A 83 15.59 13.40 10.67
C GLU A 83 14.23 12.75 10.38
N PHE A 84 14.10 12.15 9.19
CA PHE A 84 12.87 11.43 8.84
C PHE A 84 12.62 10.25 9.80
N PRO A 85 11.37 10.02 10.25
CA PRO A 85 11.04 8.88 11.10
C PRO A 85 11.39 7.56 10.40
N GLN A 86 12.16 6.70 11.06
CA GLN A 86 12.58 5.40 10.49
C GLN A 86 11.41 4.42 10.34
N GLU A 87 10.34 4.64 11.10
CA GLU A 87 9.09 3.89 11.08
C GLU A 87 8.39 4.01 9.73
N LEU A 88 8.45 5.17 9.05
CA LEU A 88 7.81 5.38 7.75
C LEU A 88 8.30 4.39 6.67
N PRO A 89 9.62 4.24 6.42
CA PRO A 89 10.12 3.20 5.52
C PRO A 89 9.65 1.80 5.87
N ALA A 90 9.64 1.42 7.16
CA ALA A 90 9.21 0.09 7.59
C ALA A 90 7.73 -0.14 7.29
N LEU A 91 6.86 0.78 7.69
CA LEU A 91 5.42 0.72 7.45
C LEU A 91 5.09 0.68 5.95
N PHE A 92 5.85 1.40 5.13
CA PHE A 92 5.67 1.38 3.67
C PHE A 92 6.14 0.06 3.04
N GLY A 93 7.24 -0.51 3.52
CA GLY A 93 7.69 -1.85 3.14
C GLY A 93 6.63 -2.92 3.47
N GLU A 94 6.04 -2.85 4.66
CA GLU A 94 4.94 -3.74 5.09
C GLU A 94 3.66 -3.52 4.28
N TRP A 95 3.34 -2.27 3.95
CA TRP A 95 2.25 -1.91 3.03
C TRP A 95 2.45 -2.56 1.66
N LEU A 96 3.64 -2.38 1.04
CA LEU A 96 3.99 -2.99 -0.24
C LEU A 96 3.97 -4.52 -0.19
N TYR A 97 4.49 -5.11 0.89
CA TYR A 97 4.49 -6.55 1.10
C TYR A 97 3.07 -7.11 1.09
N ASN A 98 2.15 -6.47 1.81
CA ASN A 98 0.75 -6.90 1.85
C ASN A 98 0.09 -6.81 0.47
N LEU A 99 0.31 -5.73 -0.29
CA LEU A 99 -0.22 -5.62 -1.66
C LEU A 99 0.34 -6.68 -2.60
N ARG A 100 1.66 -6.92 -2.56
CA ARG A 100 2.30 -7.96 -3.37
C ARG A 100 1.79 -9.35 -3.01
N SER A 101 1.64 -9.63 -1.72
CA SER A 101 1.11 -10.88 -1.21
C SER A 101 -0.35 -11.07 -1.62
N ALA A 102 -1.17 -10.01 -1.58
CA ALA A 102 -2.56 -10.05 -2.04
C ALA A 102 -2.65 -10.50 -3.50
N LEU A 103 -1.83 -9.91 -4.38
CA LEU A 103 -1.74 -10.29 -5.80
C LEU A 103 -1.34 -11.77 -5.95
N ASP A 104 -0.35 -12.24 -5.20
CA ASP A 104 0.08 -13.65 -5.28
C ASP A 104 -1.03 -14.62 -4.83
N TYR A 105 -1.82 -14.25 -3.80
CA TYR A 105 -3.00 -15.00 -3.39
C TYR A 105 -4.08 -15.08 -4.47
N ILE A 106 -4.23 -14.06 -5.34
CA ILE A 106 -5.18 -14.12 -6.47
C ILE A 106 -4.84 -15.31 -7.37
N ILE A 107 -3.56 -15.46 -7.74
CA ILE A 107 -3.12 -16.56 -8.62
C ILE A 107 -3.28 -17.91 -7.94
N TRP A 108 -2.90 -17.99 -6.66
CA TRP A 108 -3.06 -19.22 -5.90
C TRP A 108 -4.53 -19.66 -5.81
N ALA A 109 -5.43 -18.72 -5.50
CA ALA A 109 -6.86 -19.00 -5.40
C ALA A 109 -7.47 -19.36 -6.77
N ALA A 110 -7.15 -18.59 -7.81
CA ALA A 110 -7.61 -18.88 -9.17
C ALA A 110 -7.17 -20.27 -9.64
N ALA A 111 -5.89 -20.63 -9.42
CA ALA A 111 -5.37 -21.96 -9.75
C ALA A 111 -6.10 -23.09 -8.98
N ALA A 112 -6.48 -22.86 -7.72
CA ALA A 112 -7.23 -23.83 -6.94
C ALA A 112 -8.64 -24.07 -7.54
N TYR A 113 -9.35 -23.00 -7.91
CA TYR A 113 -10.66 -23.09 -8.57
C TYR A 113 -10.58 -23.69 -9.98
N SER A 114 -9.54 -23.38 -10.74
CA SER A 114 -9.34 -23.94 -12.09
C SER A 114 -9.00 -25.43 -12.06
N SER A 115 -8.18 -25.85 -11.09
CA SER A 115 -7.79 -27.26 -10.94
C SER A 115 -8.79 -28.10 -10.14
N GLY A 116 -9.64 -27.47 -9.32
CA GLY A 116 -10.50 -28.15 -8.34
C GLY A 116 -9.74 -28.76 -7.16
N ARG A 117 -8.47 -28.39 -6.94
CA ARG A 117 -7.59 -28.96 -5.91
C ARG A 117 -7.15 -27.90 -4.90
N LEU A 118 -7.01 -28.34 -3.65
CA LEU A 118 -6.52 -27.52 -2.55
C LEU A 118 -5.47 -28.34 -1.76
N PRO A 119 -4.17 -28.04 -1.82
CA PRO A 119 -3.55 -26.93 -2.53
C PRO A 119 -3.61 -27.07 -4.06
N PRO A 120 -3.48 -25.96 -4.80
CA PRO A 120 -3.40 -25.99 -6.25
C PRO A 120 -2.13 -26.71 -6.74
N PRO A 121 -2.13 -27.28 -7.95
CA PRO A 121 -0.94 -27.85 -8.58
C PRO A 121 0.20 -26.83 -8.66
N HIS A 122 1.41 -27.27 -8.30
CA HIS A 122 2.64 -26.45 -8.35
C HIS A 122 2.55 -25.14 -7.54
N GLU A 123 1.89 -25.18 -6.37
CA GLU A 123 1.69 -23.99 -5.53
C GLU A 123 2.98 -23.24 -5.19
N ASP A 124 4.12 -23.94 -5.12
CA ASP A 124 5.46 -23.38 -4.88
C ASP A 124 5.93 -22.40 -5.97
N ARG A 125 5.28 -22.43 -7.14
CA ARG A 125 5.63 -21.64 -8.33
C ARG A 125 4.59 -20.60 -8.70
N LEU A 126 3.44 -20.60 -8.02
CA LEU A 126 2.35 -19.69 -8.31
C LEU A 126 2.67 -18.30 -7.77
N GLN A 127 2.73 -17.34 -8.68
CA GLN A 127 2.98 -15.95 -8.36
C GLN A 127 2.26 -15.05 -9.36
N TYR A 128 1.75 -13.91 -8.91
CA TYR A 128 1.23 -12.89 -9.82
C TYR A 128 2.35 -12.38 -10.72
N PRO A 129 2.21 -12.52 -12.06
CA PRO A 129 3.23 -12.07 -12.99
C PRO A 129 3.24 -10.55 -13.06
N ILE A 130 4.42 -9.95 -12.94
CA ILE A 130 4.65 -8.53 -13.23
C ILE A 130 5.85 -8.45 -14.15
N CYS A 131 5.57 -8.30 -15.43
CA CYS A 131 6.52 -8.39 -16.53
C CYS A 131 6.72 -7.03 -17.20
N ASP A 132 7.98 -6.62 -17.37
CA ASP A 132 8.33 -5.40 -18.12
C ASP A 132 8.53 -5.67 -19.62
N SER A 133 8.38 -6.92 -20.08
CA SER A 133 8.53 -7.27 -21.50
C SER A 133 7.67 -8.45 -21.94
N GLN A 134 7.36 -8.49 -23.23
CA GLN A 134 6.67 -9.61 -23.86
C GLN A 134 7.46 -10.94 -23.76
N ASN A 135 8.80 -10.87 -23.70
CA ASN A 135 9.66 -12.04 -23.57
C ASN A 135 9.64 -12.62 -22.16
N SER A 136 9.65 -11.78 -21.12
CA SER A 136 9.48 -12.25 -19.74
C SER A 136 8.08 -12.84 -19.54
N TRP A 137 7.06 -12.22 -20.15
CA TRP A 137 5.69 -12.75 -20.14
C TRP A 137 5.61 -14.18 -20.67
N LYS A 138 6.14 -14.43 -21.88
CA LYS A 138 6.10 -15.78 -22.50
C LYS A 138 6.66 -16.87 -21.59
N ARG A 139 7.72 -16.58 -20.84
CA ARG A 139 8.33 -17.55 -19.90
C ARG A 139 7.51 -17.73 -18.63
N THR A 140 6.94 -16.65 -18.11
CA THR A 140 6.17 -16.68 -16.86
C THR A 140 4.79 -17.30 -17.08
N SER A 141 4.11 -16.99 -18.19
CA SER A 141 2.78 -17.52 -18.50
C SER A 141 2.78 -19.05 -18.63
N GLN A 142 3.89 -19.65 -19.09
CA GLN A 142 4.05 -21.11 -19.13
C GLN A 142 4.00 -21.75 -17.73
N LYS A 143 4.45 -21.05 -16.69
CA LYS A 143 4.38 -21.52 -15.29
C LYS A 143 2.97 -21.42 -14.71
N LEU A 144 2.11 -20.63 -15.35
CA LEU A 144 0.72 -20.40 -14.95
C LEU A 144 -0.27 -21.20 -15.82
N SER A 145 0.19 -22.29 -16.44
CA SER A 145 -0.64 -23.12 -17.35
C SER A 145 -1.82 -23.82 -16.66
N VAL A 146 -1.88 -23.78 -15.33
CA VAL A 146 -3.05 -24.22 -14.54
C VAL A 146 -4.23 -23.26 -14.69
N LEU A 147 -3.97 -22.00 -15.04
CA LEU A 147 -5.00 -21.00 -15.26
C LEU A 147 -5.62 -21.16 -16.67
N PRO A 148 -6.94 -20.96 -16.80
CA PRO A 148 -7.63 -20.88 -18.08
C PRO A 148 -7.07 -19.77 -18.98
N GLN A 149 -7.19 -19.99 -20.29
CA GLN A 149 -6.65 -19.06 -21.28
C GLN A 149 -7.18 -17.63 -21.14
N HIS A 150 -8.46 -17.44 -20.79
CA HIS A 150 -9.03 -16.10 -20.59
C HIS A 150 -8.43 -15.36 -19.39
N GLN A 151 -8.05 -16.06 -18.32
CA GLN A 151 -7.36 -15.48 -17.17
C GLN A 151 -5.92 -15.11 -17.52
N LEU A 152 -5.24 -15.93 -18.34
CA LEU A 152 -3.91 -15.57 -18.85
C LEU A 152 -3.95 -14.33 -19.76
N GLU A 153 -5.01 -14.17 -20.55
CA GLU A 153 -5.24 -12.99 -21.38
C GLU A 153 -5.50 -11.75 -20.54
N LEU A 154 -6.36 -11.85 -19.52
CA LEU A 154 -6.60 -10.77 -18.56
C LEU A 154 -5.31 -10.36 -17.83
N LEU A 155 -4.53 -11.33 -17.32
CA LEU A 155 -3.24 -11.03 -16.70
C LEU A 155 -2.32 -10.29 -17.68
N ARG A 156 -2.31 -10.68 -18.96
CA ARG A 156 -1.46 -10.09 -19.99
C ARG A 156 -1.80 -8.62 -20.24
N THR A 157 -3.09 -8.26 -20.28
CA THR A 157 -3.52 -6.88 -20.55
C THR A 157 -3.13 -5.92 -19.43
N MET A 158 -3.00 -6.42 -18.19
CA MET A 158 -2.64 -5.60 -17.03
C MET A 158 -1.13 -5.38 -16.88
N GLN A 159 -0.30 -6.11 -17.63
CA GLN A 159 1.16 -6.06 -17.45
C GLN A 159 1.75 -4.69 -17.78
N PRO A 160 2.88 -4.31 -17.13
CA PRO A 160 3.59 -3.07 -17.44
C PRO A 160 3.91 -2.88 -18.93
N PHE A 161 4.33 -3.93 -19.65
CA PHE A 161 4.63 -3.81 -21.09
C PHE A 161 3.40 -3.58 -21.99
N ALA A 162 2.19 -3.77 -21.46
CA ALA A 162 0.93 -3.65 -22.20
C ALA A 162 0.23 -2.31 -21.99
N SER A 163 0.79 -1.43 -21.16
CA SER A 163 0.22 -0.13 -20.80
C SER A 163 1.32 0.91 -20.65
N ASP A 164 0.95 2.14 -20.28
CA ASP A 164 1.91 3.16 -19.90
C ASP A 164 2.70 2.69 -18.66
N VAL A 165 4.01 2.54 -18.81
CA VAL A 165 4.91 2.00 -17.78
C VAL A 165 4.94 2.90 -16.53
N ASP A 166 4.78 4.22 -16.70
CA ASP A 166 4.77 5.17 -15.59
C ASP A 166 3.42 5.19 -14.87
N ALA A 167 2.30 4.98 -15.57
CA ALA A 167 0.98 4.90 -14.95
C ALA A 167 0.59 3.49 -14.44
N ASN A 168 1.38 2.46 -14.75
CA ASN A 168 1.06 1.08 -14.37
C ASN A 168 1.35 0.79 -12.89
N TYR A 169 0.29 0.63 -12.10
CA TYR A 169 0.41 0.39 -10.65
C TYR A 169 1.12 -0.92 -10.28
N LEU A 170 0.97 -2.00 -11.08
CA LEU A 170 1.67 -3.27 -10.84
C LEU A 170 3.18 -3.10 -10.97
N GLY A 171 3.61 -2.37 -12.00
CA GLY A 171 5.00 -1.99 -12.22
C GLY A 171 5.59 -1.26 -11.02
N TRP A 172 4.86 -0.29 -10.46
CA TRP A 172 5.28 0.44 -9.27
C TRP A 172 5.32 -0.40 -8.01
N ILE A 173 4.28 -1.21 -7.72
CA ILE A 173 4.30 -2.15 -6.57
C ILE A 173 5.55 -3.03 -6.66
N ASN A 174 5.82 -3.62 -7.82
CA ASN A 174 6.97 -4.50 -7.99
C ASN A 174 8.31 -3.75 -7.88
N ARG A 175 8.42 -2.55 -8.46
CA ARG A 175 9.63 -1.73 -8.41
C ARG A 175 9.96 -1.33 -6.97
N LEU A 176 8.99 -0.76 -6.26
CA LEU A 176 9.16 -0.27 -4.89
C LEU A 176 9.41 -1.44 -3.92
N ALA A 177 8.66 -2.53 -4.02
CA ALA A 177 8.87 -3.72 -3.19
C ALA A 177 10.22 -4.43 -3.43
N ARG A 178 10.85 -4.22 -4.61
CA ARG A 178 12.20 -4.73 -4.90
C ARG A 178 13.28 -3.79 -4.37
N ILE A 179 13.05 -2.48 -4.40
CA ILE A 179 13.97 -1.50 -3.81
C ILE A 179 14.09 -1.80 -2.31
N ASP A 180 12.94 -1.83 -1.64
CA ASP A 180 12.81 -2.05 -0.21
C ASP A 180 13.50 -3.35 0.28
N ARG A 181 13.13 -4.50 -0.31
CA ARG A 181 13.61 -5.81 0.17
C ARG A 181 15.02 -6.22 -0.26
N HIS A 182 15.57 -5.62 -1.32
CA HIS A 182 16.78 -6.15 -1.97
C HIS A 182 17.85 -5.12 -2.29
N ARG A 183 17.60 -3.83 -2.11
CA ARG A 183 18.59 -2.79 -2.42
C ARG A 183 18.90 -1.93 -1.22
N ARG A 184 17.87 -1.33 -0.61
CA ARG A 184 17.96 -0.43 0.54
C ARG A 184 16.55 -0.14 1.05
N LEU A 185 16.43 0.30 2.30
CA LEU A 185 15.21 0.98 2.74
C LEU A 185 14.88 2.10 1.75
N THR A 186 13.59 2.20 1.42
CA THR A 186 13.08 3.24 0.52
C THR A 186 13.57 4.61 1.01
N ILE A 187 14.11 5.45 0.11
CA ILE A 187 14.53 6.80 0.51
C ILE A 187 13.30 7.69 0.60
N TRP A 188 13.17 8.34 1.74
CA TRP A 188 12.14 9.32 2.00
C TRP A 188 12.69 10.73 1.89
N ALA A 189 11.85 11.61 1.37
CA ALA A 189 12.05 13.04 1.28
C ALA A 189 10.74 13.74 1.64
N ALA A 190 10.81 15.05 1.85
CA ALA A 190 9.64 15.88 1.98
C ALA A 190 9.30 16.50 0.63
N ARG A 191 8.01 16.64 0.32
CA ARG A 191 7.55 17.32 -0.89
C ARG A 191 6.55 18.40 -0.54
N ILE A 192 6.78 19.59 -1.08
CA ILE A 192 5.85 20.72 -1.03
C ILE A 192 4.74 20.46 -2.05
N VAL A 193 3.56 20.08 -1.55
CA VAL A 193 2.39 19.74 -2.35
C VAL A 193 1.60 20.98 -2.74
N THR A 194 1.51 21.93 -1.81
CA THR A 194 0.81 23.20 -2.03
C THR A 194 1.69 24.32 -1.50
N ALA A 195 1.83 25.39 -2.29
CA ALA A 195 2.52 26.60 -1.92
C ALA A 195 1.64 27.80 -2.31
N ASP A 196 1.19 28.56 -1.31
CA ASP A 196 0.36 29.77 -1.47
C ASP A 196 0.98 30.96 -0.71
N PRO A 197 2.23 31.36 -1.04
CA PRO A 197 2.95 32.35 -0.27
C PRO A 197 2.28 33.73 -0.38
N ILE A 198 2.14 34.41 0.76
CA ILE A 198 1.70 35.80 0.83
C ILE A 198 2.91 36.67 1.13
N ALA A 199 3.29 37.51 0.17
CA ALA A 199 4.34 38.51 0.38
C ALA A 199 3.76 39.83 0.88
N HIS A 200 4.41 40.41 1.87
CA HIS A 200 4.27 41.81 2.22
C HIS A 200 5.42 42.58 1.58
N ILE A 201 5.07 43.47 0.64
CA ILE A 201 6.01 44.26 -0.17
C ILE A 201 5.75 45.74 0.11
N PRO A 202 6.58 46.42 0.93
CA PRO A 202 6.34 47.80 1.34
C PRO A 202 6.29 48.81 0.19
N SER A 203 7.10 48.60 -0.85
CA SER A 203 7.17 49.47 -2.02
C SER A 203 5.90 49.46 -2.89
N GLY A 204 5.06 48.42 -2.74
CA GLY A 204 3.92 48.15 -3.63
C GLY A 204 4.32 47.71 -5.04
N VAL A 205 5.61 47.61 -5.35
CA VAL A 205 6.10 47.17 -6.66
C VAL A 205 6.06 45.65 -6.74
N GLU A 206 5.30 45.12 -7.68
CA GLU A 206 5.15 43.69 -7.87
C GLU A 206 6.47 43.08 -8.40
N PRO A 207 7.09 42.12 -7.69
CA PRO A 207 8.27 41.42 -8.19
C PRO A 207 7.88 40.39 -9.24
N ARG A 208 8.85 39.99 -10.06
CA ARG A 208 8.74 38.80 -10.88
C ARG A 208 8.85 37.56 -9.98
N TRP A 209 7.81 36.73 -9.97
CA TRP A 209 7.77 35.46 -9.27
C TRP A 209 8.16 34.30 -10.17
N GLU A 210 9.08 33.45 -9.70
CA GLU A 210 9.50 32.25 -10.39
C GLU A 210 9.48 31.06 -9.41
N TRP A 211 8.85 29.96 -9.80
CA TRP A 211 8.84 28.73 -9.01
C TRP A 211 10.10 27.93 -9.25
N GLY A 212 10.70 27.43 -8.16
CA GLY A 212 11.83 26.53 -8.19
C GLY A 212 11.41 25.10 -7.86
N GLU A 213 12.14 24.51 -6.93
CA GLU A 213 12.01 23.11 -6.52
C GLU A 213 10.73 22.88 -5.70
N ARG A 214 10.37 21.60 -5.57
CA ARG A 214 9.23 21.13 -4.76
C ARG A 214 9.59 19.95 -3.86
N MET A 215 10.65 19.22 -4.18
CA MET A 215 11.15 18.11 -3.38
C MET A 215 12.34 18.61 -2.58
N LEU A 216 12.37 18.32 -1.29
CA LEU A 216 13.52 18.63 -0.45
C LEU A 216 14.60 17.60 -0.73
N GLU A 217 15.69 18.04 -1.35
CA GLU A 217 16.89 17.23 -1.56
C GLU A 217 17.87 17.49 -0.42
N SER A 218 18.26 16.43 0.29
CA SER A 218 19.14 16.53 1.47
C SER A 218 18.64 17.52 2.54
N GLY A 219 17.31 17.67 2.66
CA GLY A 219 16.67 18.57 3.63
C GLY A 219 16.48 20.01 3.17
N TYR A 220 16.80 20.36 1.92
CA TYR A 220 16.68 21.72 1.39
C TYR A 220 15.89 21.78 0.09
N CYS A 221 15.20 22.90 -0.13
CA CYS A 221 14.47 23.18 -1.38
C CYS A 221 14.40 24.69 -1.61
N ASP A 222 14.89 25.16 -2.76
CA ASP A 222 14.68 26.54 -3.19
C ASP A 222 13.32 26.67 -3.89
N LEU A 223 12.31 27.04 -3.11
CA LEU A 223 10.90 26.96 -3.51
C LEU A 223 10.52 28.04 -4.54
N ALA A 224 10.97 29.27 -4.34
CA ALA A 224 10.60 30.38 -5.21
C ALA A 224 11.67 31.47 -5.23
N ARG A 225 11.74 32.20 -6.33
CA ARG A 225 12.54 33.42 -6.49
C ARG A 225 11.64 34.62 -6.73
N LEU A 226 11.94 35.72 -6.04
CA LEU A 226 11.33 37.04 -6.25
C LEU A 226 12.41 37.99 -6.79
N THR A 227 12.21 38.56 -7.97
CA THR A 227 13.12 39.55 -8.56
C THR A 227 12.43 40.90 -8.72
N PHE A 228 13.02 41.95 -8.15
CA PHE A 228 12.57 43.34 -8.22
C PHE A 228 13.31 44.12 -9.32
N PRO A 229 12.72 45.21 -9.83
CA PRO A 229 13.37 46.03 -10.87
C PRO A 229 14.58 46.84 -10.35
N ASP A 230 14.58 47.20 -9.06
CA ASP A 230 15.61 48.01 -8.41
C ASP A 230 15.70 47.65 -6.91
N SER A 231 16.76 48.15 -6.26
CA SER A 231 17.06 47.81 -4.87
C SER A 231 16.12 48.46 -3.87
N GLU A 232 15.56 49.62 -4.18
CA GLU A 232 14.65 50.35 -3.29
C GLU A 232 13.30 49.61 -3.20
N SER A 233 12.83 49.10 -4.33
CA SER A 233 11.61 48.29 -4.43
C SER A 233 11.69 46.99 -3.63
N ALA A 234 12.91 46.48 -3.42
CA ALA A 234 13.19 45.23 -2.73
C ALA A 234 13.29 45.39 -1.20
N GLU A 235 13.23 46.60 -0.64
CA GLU A 235 13.43 46.82 0.80
C GLU A 235 12.25 46.35 1.66
N GLY A 236 12.57 45.72 2.80
CA GLY A 236 11.59 45.32 3.82
C GLY A 236 10.61 44.22 3.40
N VAL A 237 10.92 43.46 2.34
CA VAL A 237 10.07 42.36 1.85
C VAL A 237 10.05 41.22 2.88
N SER A 238 8.86 40.68 3.14
CA SER A 238 8.67 39.49 3.98
C SER A 238 7.60 38.58 3.37
N VAL A 239 7.64 37.29 3.69
CA VAL A 239 6.74 36.28 3.12
C VAL A 239 6.19 35.38 4.22
N ASN A 240 4.87 35.17 4.22
CA ASN A 240 4.24 34.02 4.88
C ASN A 240 4.12 32.89 3.85
N PRO A 241 4.84 31.77 4.00
CA PRO A 241 5.03 30.80 2.91
C PRO A 241 3.78 29.95 2.62
N ARG A 242 2.89 29.74 3.62
CA ARG A 242 1.68 28.87 3.55
C ARG A 242 1.89 27.60 2.71
N LEU A 243 2.55 26.64 3.32
CA LEU A 243 2.95 25.39 2.67
C LEU A 243 2.17 24.19 3.22
N THR A 244 1.90 23.24 2.34
CA THR A 244 1.52 21.86 2.71
C THR A 244 2.65 20.94 2.30
N ILE A 245 3.18 20.16 3.24
CA ILE A 245 4.29 19.24 3.02
C ILE A 245 3.81 17.81 3.29
N ASP A 246 3.98 16.95 2.29
CA ASP A 246 3.71 15.52 2.39
C ASP A 246 5.04 14.74 2.49
N PRO A 247 5.03 13.54 3.07
CA PRO A 247 6.16 12.64 2.93
C PRO A 247 6.18 12.09 1.51
N GLU A 248 7.37 11.80 0.98
CA GLU A 248 7.55 11.39 -0.39
C GLU A 248 8.60 10.29 -0.50
N VAL A 249 8.34 9.33 -1.39
CA VAL A 249 9.31 8.29 -1.77
C VAL A 249 10.08 8.80 -2.97
N SER A 250 11.41 8.92 -2.87
CA SER A 250 12.23 9.58 -3.90
C SER A 250 12.04 9.01 -5.30
N GLU A 251 11.92 7.69 -5.44
CA GLU A 251 11.68 7.06 -6.73
C GLU A 251 10.27 7.31 -7.25
N TRP A 252 9.28 7.43 -6.37
CA TRP A 252 7.87 7.62 -6.73
C TRP A 252 7.58 9.07 -7.10
N GLY A 253 8.16 10.03 -6.36
CA GLY A 253 8.05 11.47 -6.64
C GLY A 253 8.69 11.91 -7.97
N LYS A 254 9.46 11.03 -8.62
CA LYS A 254 10.03 11.24 -9.96
C LYS A 254 9.10 10.81 -11.10
N SER A 255 7.99 10.14 -10.79
CA SER A 255 6.98 9.72 -11.77
C SER A 255 6.16 10.92 -12.24
N PRO A 256 6.12 11.27 -13.53
CA PRO A 256 5.22 12.29 -14.04
C PRO A 256 3.75 12.02 -13.70
N PHE A 257 3.30 10.77 -13.78
CA PHE A 257 1.92 10.40 -13.49
C PHE A 257 1.60 10.51 -11.99
N TYR A 258 2.46 9.97 -11.12
CA TYR A 258 2.14 9.90 -9.70
C TYR A 258 2.51 11.16 -8.91
N ALA A 259 3.51 11.92 -9.34
CA ALA A 259 4.00 13.11 -8.62
C ALA A 259 2.98 14.26 -8.54
N GLU A 260 1.95 14.26 -9.40
CA GLU A 260 0.87 15.24 -9.38
C GLU A 260 -0.18 14.97 -8.29
N ARG A 261 -0.11 13.80 -7.62
CA ARG A 261 -1.10 13.34 -6.65
C ARG A 261 -0.54 13.34 -5.23
N LYS A 262 -1.42 13.58 -4.25
CA LYS A 262 -1.05 13.51 -2.83
C LYS A 262 -0.57 12.13 -2.45
N PHE A 263 0.29 12.02 -1.44
CA PHE A 263 0.87 10.73 -1.05
C PHE A 263 -0.22 9.74 -0.62
N ASP A 264 -1.17 10.17 0.22
CA ASP A 264 -2.28 9.35 0.69
C ASP A 264 -3.21 8.87 -0.43
N GLU A 265 -3.44 9.74 -1.42
CA GLU A 265 -4.24 9.42 -2.60
C GLU A 265 -3.60 8.29 -3.40
N ARG A 266 -2.28 8.35 -3.59
CA ARG A 266 -1.53 7.31 -4.30
C ARG A 266 -1.59 5.96 -3.59
N LEU A 267 -1.45 5.95 -2.26
CA LEU A 267 -1.63 4.73 -1.46
C LEU A 267 -3.04 4.16 -1.64
N ARG A 268 -4.06 5.01 -1.57
CA ARG A 268 -5.47 4.62 -1.75
C ARG A 268 -5.71 4.03 -3.14
N MET A 269 -5.18 4.65 -4.19
CA MET A 269 -5.30 4.16 -5.57
C MET A 269 -4.77 2.73 -5.70
N PHE A 270 -3.58 2.45 -5.17
CA PHE A 270 -2.98 1.12 -5.29
C PHE A 270 -3.80 0.05 -4.58
N MET A 271 -4.31 0.36 -3.38
CA MET A 271 -5.22 -0.54 -2.66
C MET A 271 -6.51 -0.79 -3.44
N VAL A 272 -7.11 0.25 -4.03
CA VAL A 272 -8.33 0.13 -4.85
C VAL A 272 -8.08 -0.73 -6.10
N PHE A 273 -6.97 -0.52 -6.79
CA PHE A 273 -6.64 -1.30 -7.99
C PHE A 273 -6.37 -2.78 -7.66
N VAL A 274 -5.69 -3.07 -6.56
CA VAL A 274 -5.50 -4.45 -6.10
C VAL A 274 -6.83 -5.08 -5.66
N LEU A 275 -7.73 -4.34 -5.01
CA LEU A 275 -9.08 -4.84 -4.69
C LEU A 275 -9.90 -5.14 -5.95
N ALA A 276 -9.81 -4.27 -6.97
CA ALA A 276 -10.49 -4.49 -8.24
C ALA A 276 -9.97 -5.75 -8.97
N GLU A 277 -8.66 -6.03 -8.91
CA GLU A 277 -8.12 -7.32 -9.35
C GLU A 277 -8.72 -8.47 -8.54
N ILE A 278 -8.71 -8.40 -7.21
CA ILE A 278 -9.28 -9.45 -6.35
C ILE A 278 -10.75 -9.71 -6.73
N ASP A 279 -11.55 -8.66 -6.88
CA ASP A 279 -12.97 -8.75 -7.26
C ASP A 279 -13.17 -9.41 -8.63
N THR A 280 -12.32 -9.05 -9.59
CA THR A 280 -12.38 -9.58 -10.95
C THR A 280 -12.21 -11.10 -10.94
N TYR A 281 -11.19 -11.62 -10.26
CA TYR A 281 -10.94 -13.07 -10.20
C TYR A 281 -11.88 -13.79 -9.23
N ASP A 282 -12.28 -13.16 -8.14
CA ASP A 282 -13.26 -13.71 -7.20
C ASP A 282 -14.60 -13.94 -7.91
N TYR A 283 -15.14 -12.92 -8.59
CA TYR A 283 -16.38 -13.07 -9.33
C TYR A 283 -16.25 -14.09 -10.47
N ASP A 284 -15.12 -14.08 -11.19
CA ASP A 284 -14.86 -15.02 -12.28
C ASP A 284 -14.93 -16.47 -11.78
N CYS A 285 -14.22 -16.77 -10.69
CA CYS A 285 -14.09 -18.12 -10.16
C CYS A 285 -15.32 -18.59 -9.37
N THR A 286 -15.95 -17.69 -8.60
CA THR A 286 -16.93 -18.08 -7.57
C THR A 286 -18.33 -17.54 -7.81
N GLY A 287 -18.49 -16.44 -8.56
CA GLY A 287 -19.76 -15.73 -8.69
C GLY A 287 -20.15 -14.91 -7.46
N ASN A 288 -19.19 -14.57 -6.59
CA ASN A 288 -19.42 -13.76 -5.41
C ASN A 288 -20.10 -12.42 -5.75
N LEU A 289 -21.34 -12.24 -5.30
CA LEU A 289 -22.15 -11.05 -5.56
C LEU A 289 -21.57 -9.76 -4.95
N GLU A 290 -20.72 -9.86 -3.92
CA GLU A 290 -20.00 -8.70 -3.40
C GLU A 290 -18.97 -8.21 -4.42
N ALA A 291 -18.17 -9.12 -4.96
CA ALA A 291 -17.17 -8.83 -5.97
C ALA A 291 -17.80 -8.27 -7.26
N ARG A 292 -18.98 -8.76 -7.65
CA ARG A 292 -19.75 -8.29 -8.82
C ARG A 292 -19.92 -6.78 -8.90
N ARG A 293 -19.97 -6.08 -7.76
CA ARG A 293 -20.21 -4.63 -7.67
C ARG A 293 -19.11 -3.82 -8.35
N SER A 294 -17.91 -4.37 -8.46
CA SER A 294 -16.74 -3.72 -9.07
C SER A 294 -16.61 -3.99 -10.57
N LEU A 295 -17.51 -4.77 -11.16
CA LEU A 295 -17.44 -5.22 -12.56
C LEU A 295 -18.50 -4.55 -13.44
N THR A 296 -18.16 -4.34 -14.71
CA THR A 296 -19.14 -3.95 -15.74
C THR A 296 -20.14 -5.07 -16.00
N GLU A 297 -21.34 -4.72 -16.49
CA GLU A 297 -22.37 -5.70 -16.82
C GLU A 297 -21.92 -6.68 -17.90
N GLU A 298 -21.25 -6.17 -18.93
CA GLU A 298 -20.72 -6.96 -20.03
C GLU A 298 -19.70 -7.99 -19.54
N PHE A 299 -18.72 -7.56 -18.74
CA PHE A 299 -17.69 -8.47 -18.23
C PHE A 299 -18.29 -9.52 -17.28
N ALA A 300 -19.27 -9.14 -16.46
CA ALA A 300 -19.96 -10.08 -15.58
C ALA A 300 -20.72 -11.16 -16.36
N ALA A 301 -21.43 -10.80 -17.43
CA ALA A 301 -22.11 -11.76 -18.29
C ALA A 301 -21.13 -12.78 -18.91
N GLN A 302 -19.96 -12.31 -19.36
CA GLN A 302 -18.90 -13.19 -19.85
C GLN A 302 -18.36 -14.13 -18.74
N CYS A 303 -18.28 -13.67 -17.49
CA CYS A 303 -17.91 -14.52 -16.34
C CYS A 303 -18.96 -15.62 -16.10
N ASP A 304 -20.24 -15.26 -16.10
CA ASP A 304 -21.32 -16.19 -15.81
C ASP A 304 -21.43 -17.28 -16.89
N GLU A 305 -21.24 -16.94 -18.16
CA GLU A 305 -21.22 -17.91 -19.27
C GLU A 305 -20.12 -18.97 -19.10
N ARG A 306 -18.92 -18.54 -18.70
CA ARG A 306 -17.75 -19.43 -18.61
C ARG A 306 -17.65 -20.21 -17.29
N ARG A 307 -18.14 -19.65 -16.18
CA ARG A 307 -17.92 -20.19 -14.82
C ARG A 307 -18.33 -21.65 -14.68
N SER A 308 -19.54 -21.98 -15.14
CA SER A 308 -20.11 -23.34 -15.03
C SER A 308 -19.32 -24.41 -15.79
N ARG A 309 -18.51 -24.01 -16.78
CA ARG A 309 -17.73 -24.92 -17.63
C ARG A 309 -16.28 -25.08 -17.14
N ILE A 310 -15.73 -24.06 -16.51
CA ILE A 310 -14.29 -23.94 -16.26
C ILE A 310 -13.95 -24.22 -14.79
N PHE A 311 -14.66 -23.59 -13.86
CA PHE A 311 -14.27 -23.61 -12.44
C PHE A 311 -14.99 -24.70 -11.66
N LYS A 312 -14.28 -25.26 -10.69
CA LYS A 312 -14.77 -26.32 -9.81
C LYS A 312 -14.57 -25.93 -8.37
N THR A 313 -15.43 -26.42 -7.48
CA THR A 313 -15.22 -26.27 -6.04
C THR A 313 -13.94 -27.00 -5.63
N PRO A 314 -12.93 -26.31 -5.07
CA PRO A 314 -11.67 -26.94 -4.68
C PRO A 314 -11.89 -27.92 -3.53
N THR A 315 -11.25 -29.09 -3.62
CA THR A 315 -11.32 -30.13 -2.58
C THR A 315 -9.97 -30.32 -1.90
N PRO A 316 -9.90 -30.34 -0.56
CA PRO A 316 -8.68 -30.65 0.16
C PRO A 316 -8.32 -32.14 0.01
N PRO A 317 -7.03 -32.53 0.16
CA PRO A 317 -6.65 -33.93 0.20
C PRO A 317 -7.36 -34.62 1.36
N ALA A 318 -7.63 -35.92 1.17
CA ALA A 318 -8.11 -36.76 2.25
C ALA A 318 -7.12 -36.68 3.42
N ARG A 319 -7.64 -36.56 4.65
CA ARG A 319 -6.83 -36.57 5.87
C ARG A 319 -6.01 -37.86 5.90
N ASN A 320 -4.68 -37.74 6.06
CA ASN A 320 -3.83 -38.90 6.30
C ASN A 320 -4.29 -39.65 7.55
N ALA A 321 -4.18 -40.99 7.51
CA ALA A 321 -4.44 -41.80 8.69
C ALA A 321 -3.58 -41.27 9.86
N PRO A 322 -4.18 -41.01 11.04
CA PRO A 322 -3.41 -40.51 12.16
C PRO A 322 -2.34 -41.54 12.56
N HIS A 323 -1.12 -41.05 12.79
CA HIS A 323 -0.09 -41.84 13.43
C HIS A 323 -0.33 -41.81 14.94
N TRP A 324 -0.62 -42.98 15.52
CA TRP A 324 -0.84 -43.12 16.96
C TRP A 324 0.47 -43.46 17.66
N THR A 325 0.83 -42.67 18.67
CA THR A 325 1.96 -42.94 19.55
C THR A 325 1.45 -43.41 20.92
N PRO A 326 2.12 -44.40 21.56
CA PRO A 326 1.75 -44.82 22.91
C PRO A 326 1.85 -43.64 23.90
N ALA A 327 0.78 -43.41 24.66
CA ALA A 327 0.77 -42.41 25.71
C ALA A 327 1.09 -43.06 27.07
N MET A 328 2.12 -42.56 27.77
CA MET A 328 2.29 -42.84 29.20
C MET A 328 1.37 -41.91 29.98
N LEU A 329 0.21 -42.44 30.38
CA LEU A 329 -0.76 -41.69 31.14
C LEU A 329 -0.34 -41.60 32.61
N LEU A 330 -0.30 -40.37 33.11
CA LEU A 330 -0.29 -40.11 34.53
C LEU A 330 -1.58 -40.66 35.18
N LYS A 331 -1.49 -41.20 36.40
CA LYS A 331 -2.68 -41.68 37.13
C LYS A 331 -3.71 -40.56 37.26
N SER A 332 -4.96 -40.85 36.88
CA SER A 332 -6.08 -39.93 37.03
C SER A 332 -6.40 -39.71 38.51
N SER A 333 -6.66 -38.47 38.89
CA SER A 333 -7.14 -38.08 40.21
C SER A 333 -8.24 -37.02 40.06
N ARG A 334 -9.09 -36.87 41.08
CA ARG A 334 -10.12 -35.82 41.10
C ARG A 334 -9.50 -34.42 40.93
N ALA A 335 -8.40 -34.16 41.62
CA ALA A 335 -7.65 -32.90 41.52
C ALA A 335 -7.13 -32.65 40.09
N ARG A 336 -6.56 -33.64 39.40
CA ARG A 336 -6.11 -33.49 38.00
C ARG A 336 -7.25 -33.28 37.02
N TYR A 337 -8.38 -33.96 37.25
CA TYR A 337 -9.57 -33.78 36.43
C TYR A 337 -10.11 -32.35 36.54
N PHE A 338 -10.06 -31.75 37.74
CA PHE A 338 -10.46 -30.37 37.98
C PHE A 338 -9.33 -29.34 37.77
N GLY A 339 -8.15 -29.76 37.31
CA GLY A 339 -7.03 -28.87 37.01
C GLY A 339 -6.32 -28.27 38.24
N GLU A 340 -6.54 -28.83 39.42
CA GLU A 340 -5.94 -28.37 40.69
C GLU A 340 -4.47 -28.82 40.85
N GLU A 341 -4.07 -29.88 40.14
CA GLU A 341 -2.67 -30.26 39.96
C GLU A 341 -2.20 -29.88 38.56
N LEU A 342 -1.32 -28.88 38.44
CA LEU A 342 -0.62 -28.58 37.19
C LEU A 342 0.39 -29.70 36.89
N SER A 343 0.32 -30.26 35.68
CA SER A 343 1.30 -31.25 35.21
C SER A 343 2.70 -30.62 35.22
N HIS A 344 3.60 -31.13 36.06
CA HIS A 344 4.98 -30.67 36.13
C HIS A 344 5.70 -30.86 34.79
N LYS A 345 6.39 -29.77 34.40
CA LYS A 345 7.51 -29.61 33.46
C LYS A 345 7.61 -30.60 32.30
N LEU A 346 7.31 -30.09 31.11
CA LEU A 346 7.90 -30.55 29.86
C LEU A 346 9.42 -30.26 29.95
N ASP A 347 10.24 -31.30 30.04
CA ASP A 347 11.68 -31.23 29.70
C ASP A 347 11.85 -31.32 28.18
#